data_AF-A0A920NTE1-F1
#
_entry.id   AF-A0A920NTE1-F1
#
_cell.length_a   1.000
_cell.length_b   1.000
_cell.length_c   1.000
_cell.angle_alpha   90.00
_cell.angle_beta   90.00
_cell.angle_gamma   90.00
#
_symmetry.space_group_name_H-M   'P 1'
#
loop_
_entity.id
_entity.type
_entity.pdbx_description
1 polymer ?
#
loop_
_entity_poly.entity_id
_entity_poly.type
_entity_poly.pdbx_seq_one_letter_code
_entity_poly.pdbx_strand_id
1 'polypeptide(L)' 'MKKGDVITAIDGKDVRNIYDYMARLANLKPGQKVKVTINRSGDNMDLILEL' A
#
# COMPACT_ATOMS: atom_id res chain seq x y z
N MET A 1 -5.37 -8.38 -0.51
CA MET A 1 -4.84 -7.99 -1.84
C MET A 1 -5.00 -9.15 -2.80
N LYS A 2 -5.09 -8.89 -4.10
CA LYS A 2 -5.16 -9.91 -5.16
C LYS A 2 -3.87 -9.91 -5.98
N LYS A 3 -3.55 -11.05 -6.59
CA LYS A 3 -2.41 -11.16 -7.51
C LYS A 3 -2.63 -10.20 -8.69
N GLY A 4 -1.62 -9.39 -9.01
CA GLY A 4 -1.67 -8.39 -10.07
C GLY A 4 -2.00 -6.97 -9.60
N ASP A 5 -2.30 -6.78 -8.31
CA ASP A 5 -2.43 -5.43 -7.73
C ASP A 5 -1.06 -4.74 -7.70
N VAL A 6 -1.01 -3.49 -8.19
CA VAL A 6 0.20 -2.65 -8.12
C VAL A 6 -0.02 -1.59 -7.06
N ILE A 7 0.80 -1.57 -6.02
CA ILE A 7 0.71 -0.56 -4.96
C ILE A 7 1.25 0.77 -5.50
N THR A 8 0.48 1.84 -5.36
CA THR A 8 0.84 3.19 -5.79
C THR A 8 0.99 4.16 -4.62
N ALA A 9 0.31 3.92 -3.50
CA ALA A 9 0.48 4.69 -2.27
C ALA A 9 0.20 3.86 -1.01
N ILE A 10 0.85 4.25 0.09
CA ILE A 10 0.60 3.70 1.43
C ILE A 10 0.39 4.88 2.37
N ASP A 11 -0.72 4.86 3.11
CA ASP A 11 -1.15 5.89 4.05
C ASP A 11 -1.22 7.30 3.43
N GLY A 12 -1.74 7.36 2.19
CA GLY A 12 -1.85 8.60 1.42
C GLY A 12 -0.52 9.15 0.90
N LYS A 13 0.58 8.41 1.06
CA LYS A 13 1.90 8.80 0.57
C LYS A 13 2.31 7.90 -0.60
N ASP A 14 2.67 8.51 -1.71
CA ASP A 14 3.14 7.81 -2.91
C ASP A 14 4.30 6.86 -2.61
N VAL A 15 4.28 5.72 -3.31
CA VAL A 15 5.31 4.71 -3.32
C VAL A 15 5.78 4.56 -4.77
N ARG A 16 7.01 4.98 -5.07
CA ARG A 16 7.56 4.94 -6.44
C ARG A 16 8.57 3.84 -6.64
N ASN A 17 9.17 3.36 -5.56
CA ASN A 17 10.20 2.34 -5.58
C ASN A 17 10.11 1.43 -4.35
N ILE A 18 10.95 0.39 -4.34
CA ILE A 18 10.98 -0.61 -3.26
C ILE A 18 11.46 -0.04 -1.92
N TYR A 19 12.32 0.98 -1.91
CA TYR A 19 12.82 1.60 -0.69
C TYR A 19 11.72 2.41 0.01
N ASP A 20 10.91 3.15 -0.76
CA ASP A 20 9.74 3.87 -0.25
C ASP A 20 8.78 2.89 0.41
N TYR A 21 8.53 1.76 -0.24
CA TYR A 21 7.68 0.69 0.28
C TYR A 21 8.19 0.17 1.63
N MET A 22 9.47 -0.22 1.69
CA MET A 22 10.07 -0.75 2.92
C MET A 22 10.07 0.29 4.04
N ALA A 23 10.38 1.56 3.75
CA ALA A 23 10.37 2.63 4.73
C ALA A 23 8.95 2.90 5.28
N ARG A 24 7.91 2.77 4.44
CA ARG A 24 6.52 2.90 4.88
C ARG A 24 6.17 1.74 5.82
N LEU A 25 6.48 0.51 5.42
CA LEU A 25 6.22 -0.68 6.24
C LEU A 25 6.94 -0.68 7.58
N ALA A 26 8.19 -0.22 7.62
CA ALA A 26 8.99 -0.18 8.85
C ALA A 26 8.35 0.66 9.97
N ASN A 27 7.49 1.61 9.62
CA ASN A 27 6.78 2.45 10.58
C ASN A 27 5.43 1.86 11.04
N LEU A 28 4.98 0.77 10.43
CA LEU A 28 3.69 0.15 10.73
C LEU A 28 3.82 -0.85 11.87
N LYS A 29 2.84 -0.86 12.76
CA LYS A 29 2.78 -1.82 13.86
C LYS A 29 1.85 -2.99 13.52
N PRO A 30 2.11 -4.20 14.04
CA PRO A 30 1.14 -5.29 14.00
C PRO A 30 -0.21 -4.84 14.61
N GLY A 31 -1.32 -5.23 13.98
CA GLY A 31 -2.69 -4.84 14.30
C GLY A 31 -3.09 -3.46 13.80
N GLN A 32 -2.20 -2.71 13.12
CA GLN A 32 -2.54 -1.40 12.60
C GLN A 32 -3.31 -1.52 11.28
N LYS A 33 -4.38 -0.73 11.17
CA LYS A 33 -5.11 -0.56 9.90
C LYS A 33 -4.41 0.50 9.05
N VAL A 34 -4.09 0.12 7.82
CA VAL A 34 -3.28 0.90 6.90
C VAL A 34 -4.01 1.00 5.58
N LYS A 35 -4.16 2.23 5.09
CA LYS A 35 -4.77 2.49 3.80
C LYS A 35 -3.72 2.32 2.70
N VAL A 36 -3.95 1.41 1.77
CA VAL A 36 -3.07 1.15 0.62
C VAL A 36 -3.85 1.43 -0.65
N THR A 37 -3.35 2.37 -1.45
CA THR A 37 -3.88 2.63 -2.78
C THR A 37 -3.19 1.69 -3.75
N ILE A 38 -4.00 0.97 -4.52
CA ILE A 38 -3.55 0.06 -5.56
C ILE A 38 -4.12 0.48 -6.91
N ASN A 39 -3.38 0.18 -7.98
CA ASN A 39 -3.90 0.10 -9.32
C ASN A 39 -4.16 -1.38 -9.65
N ARG A 40 -5.42 -1.71 -9.96
CA ARG A 40 -5.82 -3.04 -10.42
C ARG A 40 -6.38 -2.89 -11.83
N SER A 41 -5.66 -3.42 -12.82
CA SER A 41 -6.11 -3.42 -14.22
C SER A 41 -6.41 -2.02 -14.79
N GLY A 42 -5.72 -0.98 -14.32
CA GLY A 42 -5.95 0.41 -14.72
C GLY A 42 -6.79 1.21 -13.73
N ASP A 43 -7.56 0.55 -12.87
CA ASP A 43 -8.42 1.22 -11.88
C ASP A 43 -7.68 1.45 -10.56
N ASN A 44 -7.70 2.70 -10.09
CA ASN A 44 -7.16 3.04 -8.78
C ASN A 44 -8.22 2.80 -7.69
N MET A 45 -7.84 2.09 -6.64
CA MET A 45 -8.73 1.78 -5.51
C MET A 45 -7.96 1.73 -4.18
N ASP A 46 -8.61 2.20 -3.12
CA ASP A 46 -8.07 2.20 -1.76
C ASP A 46 -8.53 0.92 -1.03
N LEU A 47 -7.56 0.21 -0.45
CA LEU A 47 -7.79 -0.95 0.41
C LEU A 47 -7.32 -0.64 1.83
N ILE A 48 -8.10 -1.04 2.82
CA ILE A 48 -7.65 -1.04 4.21
C ILE A 48 -7.10 -2.44 4.51
N LEU A 49 -5.82 -2.51 4.83
CA LEU A 49 -5.14 -3.72 5.27
C LEU A 49 -4.89 -3.63 6.77
N GLU A 50 -5.08 -4.74 7.47
CA GLU A 50 -4.65 -4.89 8.86
C GLU A 50 -3.33 -5.66 8.84
N LEU A 51 -2.29 -5.08 9.44
CA LEU A 51 -0.94 -5.65 9.45
C LEU A 51 -0.77 -6.72 10.53
#